data_AF-A0A529PFS4-F1
#
_entry.id   AF-A0A529PFS4-F1
#
_cell.length_a   1.000
_cell.length_b   1.000
_cell.length_c   1.000
_cell.angle_alpha   90.00
_cell.angle_beta   90.00
_cell.angle_gamma   90.00
#
_symmetry.space_group_name_H-M   'P 1'
#
loop_
_entity.id
_entity.type
_entity.pdbx_description
1 polymer ?
#
loop_
_entity_poly.entity_id
_entity_poly.type
_entity_poly.pdbx_seq_one_letter_code
_entity_poly.pdbx_strand_id
1 'polypeptide(L)' 'HKTSMLQDLELGRPMEIDALVTAVQELGRLTGQATPTIDIVEALIRQRAKLAGCL' A
#
# COMPACT_ATOMS: atom_id res chain seq x y z
N HIS A 1 6.87 0.21 -18.06
CA HIS A 1 6.98 1.39 -17.18
C HIS A 1 6.84 0.91 -15.75
N LYS A 2 7.77 1.27 -14.83
CA LYS A 2 7.67 0.92 -13.40
C LYS A 2 6.86 1.98 -12.66
N THR A 3 5.99 1.57 -11.73
CA THR A 3 5.27 2.50 -10.85
C THR A 3 6.23 3.17 -9.87
N SER A 4 5.88 4.34 -9.34
CA SER A 4 6.74 5.07 -8.39
C SER A 4 7.07 4.22 -7.15
N MET A 5 6.06 3.63 -6.50
CA MET A 5 6.26 2.75 -5.34
C MET A 5 7.21 1.58 -5.59
N LEU A 6 7.24 1.01 -6.81
CA LEU A 6 8.18 -0.06 -7.12
C LEU A 6 9.62 0.46 -7.19
N GLN A 7 9.82 1.68 -7.68
CA GLN A 7 11.14 2.32 -7.69
C GLN A 7 11.59 2.67 -6.28
N ASP A 8 10.69 3.17 -5.42
CA ASP A 8 11.01 3.46 -4.02
C ASP A 8 11.49 2.21 -3.28
N LEU A 9 10.80 1.08 -3.48
CA LEU A 9 11.22 -0.20 -2.94
C LEU A 9 12.60 -0.63 -3.43
N GLU A 10 12.87 -0.52 -4.73
CA GLU A 10 14.16 -0.90 -5.32
C GLU A 10 15.31 -0.01 -4.84
N LEU A 11 15.01 1.24 -4.49
CA LEU A 11 15.97 2.23 -4.01
C LEU A 11 16.06 2.29 -2.48
N GLY A 12 15.33 1.43 -1.75
CA GLY A 12 15.33 1.42 -0.29
C GLY A 12 14.73 2.68 0.34
N ARG A 13 13.84 3.38 -0.38
CA ARG A 13 13.17 4.59 0.08
C ARG A 13 11.84 4.24 0.78
N PRO A 14 11.34 5.11 1.67
CA PRO A 14 9.99 4.96 2.22
C PRO A 14 8.94 4.87 1.10
N MET A 15 8.01 3.91 1.20
CA MET A 15 6.95 3.73 0.21
C MET A 15 5.69 4.53 0.57
N GLU A 16 5.04 5.15 -0.41
CA GLU A 16 3.76 5.86 -0.22
C GLU A 16 2.53 4.93 -0.12
N ILE A 17 2.53 4.02 0.88
CA ILE A 17 1.48 3.00 1.05
C ILE A 17 0.15 3.62 1.49
N ASP A 18 0.20 4.58 2.41
CA ASP A 18 -0.99 5.20 3.01
C ASP A 18 -1.80 6.00 1.98
N ALA A 19 -1.11 6.77 1.13
CA ALA A 19 -1.74 7.65 0.16
C ALA A 19 -2.50 6.89 -0.96
N LEU A 20 -2.10 5.65 -1.26
CA LEU A 20 -2.64 4.90 -2.39
C LEU A 20 -3.56 3.75 -1.97
N VAL A 21 -3.15 2.93 -1.00
CA VAL A 21 -3.89 1.70 -0.63
C VAL A 21 -4.92 1.99 0.45
N THR A 22 -4.52 2.75 1.48
CA THR A 22 -5.43 3.07 2.61
C THR A 22 -6.55 4.00 2.18
N ALA A 23 -6.30 4.93 1.25
CA ALA A 23 -7.33 5.79 0.68
C ALA A 23 -8.50 5.02 0.05
N VAL A 24 -8.25 3.88 -0.60
CA VAL A 24 -9.31 3.05 -1.17
C VAL A 24 -10.12 2.34 -0.08
N GLN A 25 -9.47 1.90 1.01
CA GLN A 25 -10.18 1.33 2.17
C GLN A 25 -11.07 2.37 2.84
N GLU A 26 -10.60 3.61 2.96
CA GLU A 26 -11.38 4.74 3.49
C GLU A 26 -12.61 5.01 2.64
N LEU A 27 -12.46 5.07 1.33
CA LEU A 27 -13.60 5.20 0.40
C LEU A 27 -14.57 4.03 0.51
N GLY A 28 -14.07 2.80 0.67
CA GLY A 28 -14.90 1.62 0.92
C GLY A 28 -15.75 1.78 2.19
N ARG A 29 -15.14 2.23 3.29
CA ARG A 29 -15.85 2.53 4.54
C ARG A 29 -16.90 3.63 4.37
N LEU A 30 -16.56 4.72 3.69
CA LEU A 30 -17.48 5.85 3.46
C LEU A 30 -18.69 5.48 2.58
N THR A 31 -18.49 4.57 1.63
CA THR A 31 -19.54 4.14 0.69
C THR A 31 -20.27 2.86 1.12
N GLY A 32 -19.88 2.25 2.25
CA GLY A 32 -20.42 0.97 2.70
C GLY A 32 -20.02 -0.22 1.82
N GLN A 33 -19.00 -0.07 0.99
CA GLN A 33 -18.51 -1.13 0.10
C GLN A 33 -17.33 -1.85 0.75
N ALA A 34 -17.46 -3.17 0.91
CA ALA A 34 -16.36 -4.00 1.40
C ALA A 34 -15.19 -4.01 0.40
N THR A 35 -13.96 -3.89 0.91
CA THR A 35 -12.72 -3.89 0.12
C THR A 35 -11.74 -5.00 0.53
N PRO A 36 -12.20 -6.27 0.66
CA PRO A 36 -11.39 -7.35 1.26
C PRO A 36 -10.06 -7.62 0.54
N THR A 37 -10.04 -7.46 -0.78
CA THR A 37 -8.80 -7.59 -1.56
C THR A 37 -7.81 -6.48 -1.24
N ILE A 38 -8.29 -5.25 -1.01
CA ILE A 38 -7.46 -4.11 -0.64
C ILE A 38 -6.90 -4.32 0.77
N ASP A 39 -7.71 -4.83 1.70
CA ASP A 39 -7.26 -5.17 3.06
C ASP A 39 -6.09 -6.18 3.04
N ILE A 40 -6.19 -7.22 2.20
CA ILE A 40 -5.12 -8.21 2.04
C ILE A 40 -3.87 -7.58 1.42
N VAL A 41 -4.04 -6.80 0.35
CA VAL A 41 -2.92 -6.16 -0.36
C VAL A 41 -2.19 -5.16 0.53
N GLU A 42 -2.92 -4.38 1.33
CA GLU A 42 -2.36 -3.44 2.31
C GLU A 42 -1.45 -4.15 3.32
N ALA A 43 -1.95 -5.24 3.91
CA ALA A 43 -1.19 -6.04 4.87
C ALA A 43 0.10 -6.61 4.25
N LEU A 44 0.01 -7.15 3.02
CA LEU A 44 1.15 -7.71 2.30
C LEU A 44 2.19 -6.64 1.94
N ILE A 45 1.76 -5.46 1.48
CA ILE A 45 2.68 -4.38 1.11
C ILE A 45 3.37 -3.81 2.36
N ARG A 46 2.66 -3.61 3.47
CA ARG A 46 3.29 -3.20 4.74
C ARG A 46 4.29 -4.22 5.23
N GLN A 47 3.98 -5.52 5.16
CA GLN A 47 4.93 -6.56 5.52
C GLN A 47 6.18 -6.51 4.63
N ARG A 48 5.99 -6.34 3.31
CA ARG A 48 7.10 -6.22 2.36
C ARG A 48 7.97 -4.99 2.65
N ALA A 49 7.37 -3.83 2.93
CA ALA A 49 8.09 -2.61 3.25
C ALA A 49 8.89 -2.75 4.56
N LYS A 50 8.32 -3.37 5.60
CA LYS A 50 9.05 -3.69 6.85
C LYS A 50 10.29 -4.54 6.58
N LEU A 51 10.15 -5.61 5.78
CA LEU A 51 11.27 -6.49 5.44
C LEU A 51 12.36 -5.80 4.62
N ALA A 52 11.98 -4.81 3.80
CA ALA A 52 12.90 -4.04 2.97
C ALA A 52 13.52 -2.83 3.70
N GLY A 53 13.07 -2.50 4.92
CA GLY A 53 13.49 -1.27 5.61
C GLY A 53 12.90 0.01 5.00
N CYS A 54 11.78 -0.12 4.28
CA CYS A 54 11.09 0.94 3.54
C CYS A 54 9.79 1.41 4.23
N LEU A 55 9.63 1.14 5.52
CA LEU A 55 8.46 1.55 6.31
C LEU A 55 8.73 2.84 7.10
#